data_AF-A0A7S4SLQ5-F1
#
_entry.id   AF-A0A7S4SLQ5-F1
#
_cell.length_a   1.000
_cell.length_b   1.000
_cell.length_c   1.000
_cell.angle_alpha   90.00
_cell.angle_beta   90.00
_cell.angle_gamma   90.00
#
_symmetry.space_group_name_H-M   'P 1'
#
loop_
_entity.id
_entity.type
_entity.pdbx_description
1 polymer ?
#
loop_
_entity_poly.entity_id
_entity_poly.type
_entity_poly.pdbx_seq_one_letter_code
_entity_poly.pdbx_strand_id
1 'polypeptide(L)'
;CQASITQMVELKEEEQASHLRMYWQLYFNLMGSSNNTVELSGKAMNEKEIVFTPSSHVAFICVKTIACSLFGMYELGAHLAIEKGDKQYFKIKGGLMHAPVFLFHRCLCLYAMVQTNKTKDRKYMAQAKRMHKELTNSLKNKNPNVLHYVSLLNAEKAALNQKKYQEDDVRKLYNNAIIMSARGGYVHDAALAQERFADYLLNIAGDLQEARYHIEGAIQRYTNWGAM
;
A
#
# COMPACT_ATOMS: atom_id res chain seq x y z
N CYS A 1 4.25 -20.74 -9.76
CA CYS A 1 4.37 -19.49 -10.55
C CYS A 1 4.85 -19.74 -11.97
N GLN A 2 6.03 -20.33 -12.20
CA GLN A 2 6.57 -20.49 -13.57
C GLN A 2 5.68 -21.33 -14.51
N ALA A 3 5.21 -22.50 -14.06
CA ALA A 3 4.30 -23.34 -14.85
C ALA A 3 2.99 -22.62 -15.22
N SER A 4 2.44 -21.81 -14.31
CA SER A 4 1.22 -21.01 -14.55
C SER A 4 1.46 -19.91 -15.60
N ILE A 5 2.62 -19.25 -15.56
CA ILE A 5 2.99 -18.24 -16.56
C ILE A 5 3.16 -18.89 -17.93
N THR A 6 3.84 -20.04 -18.02
CA THR A 6 3.99 -20.79 -19.27
C THR A 6 2.63 -21.14 -19.85
N GLN A 7 1.72 -21.67 -19.04
CA GLN A 7 0.36 -22.00 -19.46
C GLN A 7 -0.43 -20.77 -19.93
N MET A 8 -0.34 -19.63 -19.24
CA MET A 8 -1.00 -18.39 -19.68
C MET A 8 -0.48 -17.92 -21.05
N VAL A 9 0.83 -18.00 -21.28
CA VAL A 9 1.42 -17.65 -22.57
C VAL A 9 0.95 -18.61 -23.68
N GLU A 10 0.91 -19.91 -23.42
CA GLU A 10 0.38 -20.91 -24.36
C GLU A 10 -1.09 -20.65 -24.71
N LEU A 11 -1.88 -20.18 -23.75
CA LEU A 11 -3.28 -19.78 -23.94
C LEU A 11 -3.47 -18.37 -24.54
N LYS A 12 -2.39 -17.66 -24.88
CA LYS A 12 -2.39 -16.27 -25.40
C LYS A 12 -2.92 -15.22 -24.41
N GLU A 13 -2.86 -15.51 -23.11
CA GLU A 13 -3.25 -14.62 -22.00
C GLU A 13 -2.03 -13.79 -21.51
N GLU A 14 -1.41 -13.04 -22.43
CA GLU A 14 -0.14 -12.36 -22.18
C GLU A 14 -0.23 -11.23 -21.13
N GLU A 15 -1.39 -10.57 -21.01
CA GLU A 15 -1.62 -9.50 -20.04
C GLU A 15 -1.63 -10.06 -18.60
N GLN A 16 -2.29 -11.20 -18.40
CA GLN A 16 -2.38 -11.91 -17.13
C GLN A 16 -1.02 -12.49 -16.75
N ALA A 17 -0.30 -13.05 -17.71
CA ALA A 17 1.09 -13.48 -17.51
C ALA A 17 1.97 -12.31 -17.04
N SER A 18 1.78 -11.13 -17.64
CA SER A 18 2.50 -9.91 -17.25
C SER A 18 2.15 -9.45 -15.85
N HIS A 19 0.87 -9.44 -15.46
CA HIS A 19 0.46 -9.12 -14.09
C HIS A 19 1.08 -10.10 -13.07
N LEU A 20 1.06 -11.40 -13.36
CA LEU A 20 1.62 -12.41 -12.47
C LEU A 20 3.15 -12.24 -12.31
N ARG A 21 3.86 -11.87 -13.38
CA ARG A 21 5.30 -11.53 -13.31
C ARG A 21 5.57 -10.34 -12.39
N MET A 22 4.73 -9.30 -12.42
CA MET A 22 4.87 -8.12 -11.54
C MET A 22 4.77 -8.50 -10.06
N TYR A 23 3.75 -9.28 -9.68
CA TYR A 23 3.61 -9.74 -8.30
C TYR A 23 4.73 -10.70 -7.91
N TRP A 24 5.13 -11.59 -8.81
CA TRP A 24 6.20 -12.54 -8.51
C TRP A 24 7.54 -11.82 -8.27
N GLN A 25 7.83 -10.79 -9.05
CA GLN A 25 9.01 -9.96 -8.80
C GLN A 25 8.90 -9.16 -7.51
N LEU A 26 7.73 -8.60 -7.19
CA LEU A 26 7.50 -7.95 -5.89
C LEU A 26 7.76 -8.91 -4.72
N TYR A 27 7.33 -10.17 -4.81
CA TYR A 27 7.62 -11.17 -3.78
C TYR A 27 9.11 -11.48 -3.66
N PHE A 28 9.84 -11.58 -4.78
CA PHE A 28 11.30 -11.69 -4.72
C PHE A 28 11.95 -10.49 -4.04
N ASN A 29 11.46 -9.28 -4.28
CA ASN A 29 11.95 -8.08 -3.61
C ASN A 29 11.70 -8.14 -2.09
N LEU A 30 10.51 -8.58 -1.66
CA LEU A 30 10.15 -8.75 -0.24
C LEU A 30 10.96 -9.84 0.48
N MET A 31 11.46 -10.84 -0.25
CA MET A 31 12.31 -11.90 0.28
C MET A 31 13.82 -11.55 0.22
N GLY A 32 14.17 -10.29 0.00
CA GLY A 32 15.58 -9.86 -0.07
C GLY A 32 16.36 -10.41 -1.28
N SER A 33 15.67 -10.92 -2.30
CA SER A 33 16.30 -11.52 -3.49
C SER A 33 16.57 -10.51 -4.62
N SER A 34 16.41 -9.21 -4.36
CA SER A 34 16.65 -8.12 -5.32
C SER A 34 17.52 -7.03 -4.70
N ASN A 35 18.40 -6.45 -5.51
CA ASN A 35 19.23 -5.31 -5.11
C ASN A 35 18.43 -3.99 -5.01
N ASN A 36 17.25 -3.93 -5.63
CA ASN A 36 16.38 -2.77 -5.60
C ASN A 36 14.96 -3.20 -5.19
N THR A 37 14.50 -2.68 -4.06
CA THR A 37 13.27 -3.13 -3.39
C THR A 37 12.00 -2.67 -4.12
N VAL A 38 12.05 -1.55 -4.84
CA VAL A 38 10.88 -0.94 -5.51
C VAL A 38 10.90 -1.11 -7.04
N GLU A 39 12.08 -1.35 -7.63
CA GLU A 39 12.19 -1.68 -9.04
C GLU A 39 11.73 -3.13 -9.29
N LEU A 40 10.83 -3.31 -10.27
CA LEU A 40 10.35 -4.65 -10.65
C LEU A 40 11.28 -5.24 -11.70
N SER A 41 12.54 -5.43 -11.32
CA SER A 41 13.59 -6.00 -12.16
C SER A 41 14.33 -7.11 -11.40
N GLY A 42 14.45 -8.29 -12.01
CA GLY A 42 15.10 -9.44 -11.41
C GLY A 42 14.73 -10.74 -12.10
N LYS A 43 14.59 -11.82 -11.31
CA LYS A 43 14.37 -13.18 -11.81
C LYS A 43 13.07 -13.35 -12.59
N ALA A 44 12.01 -12.62 -12.24
CA ALA A 44 10.68 -12.83 -12.81
C ALA A 44 10.34 -11.87 -13.95
N MET A 45 10.95 -10.69 -13.99
CA MET A 45 10.79 -9.70 -15.08
C MET A 45 11.85 -8.61 -15.01
N ASN A 46 11.95 -7.82 -16.09
CA ASN A 46 12.69 -6.55 -16.14
C ASN A 46 11.73 -5.43 -16.56
N GLU A 47 11.52 -4.43 -15.69
CA GLU A 47 10.55 -3.36 -15.96
C GLU A 47 10.90 -2.49 -17.18
N LYS A 48 12.16 -2.51 -17.64
CA LYS A 48 12.64 -1.74 -18.80
C LYS A 48 12.42 -2.45 -20.14
N GLU A 49 12.20 -3.77 -20.11
CA GLU A 49 12.04 -4.60 -21.31
C GLU A 49 10.56 -4.82 -21.67
N ILE A 50 9.64 -4.46 -20.77
CA ILE A 50 8.21 -4.66 -20.98
C ILE A 50 7.59 -3.49 -21.76
N VAL A 51 6.91 -3.82 -22.85
CA VAL A 51 6.01 -2.90 -23.53
C VAL A 51 4.64 -2.99 -22.88
N PHE A 52 4.24 -1.92 -22.18
CA PHE A 52 2.95 -1.89 -21.49
C PHE A 52 1.82 -1.42 -22.41
N THR A 53 0.71 -2.15 -22.39
CA THR A 53 -0.60 -1.62 -22.78
C THR A 53 -1.07 -0.57 -21.76
N PRO A 54 -2.02 0.32 -22.10
CA PRO A 54 -2.56 1.28 -21.12
C PRO A 54 -3.13 0.63 -19.84
N SER A 55 -3.68 -0.58 -19.95
CA SER A 55 -4.21 -1.35 -18.81
C SER A 55 -3.08 -1.92 -17.94
N SER A 56 -2.15 -2.67 -18.55
CA SER A 56 -1.01 -3.26 -17.85
C SER A 56 -0.07 -2.21 -17.25
N HIS A 57 0.04 -1.02 -17.85
CA HIS A 57 0.79 0.10 -17.27
C HIS A 57 0.17 0.58 -15.95
N VAL A 58 -1.17 0.65 -15.85
CA VAL A 58 -1.84 0.99 -14.60
C VAL A 58 -1.59 -0.08 -13.54
N ALA A 59 -1.70 -1.36 -13.90
CA ALA A 59 -1.39 -2.45 -12.97
C ALA A 59 0.06 -2.39 -12.49
N PHE A 60 1.01 -2.14 -13.39
CA PHE A 60 2.41 -1.93 -13.06
C PHE A 60 2.62 -0.79 -12.06
N ILE A 61 2.03 0.38 -12.31
CA ILE A 61 2.09 1.51 -11.37
C ILE A 61 1.52 1.11 -10.01
N CYS A 62 0.38 0.42 -10.00
CA CYS A 62 -0.26 -0.03 -8.77
C CYS A 62 0.63 -1.01 -7.98
N VAL A 63 1.25 -2.00 -8.62
CA VAL A 63 2.18 -2.93 -7.97
C VAL A 63 3.41 -2.18 -7.44
N LYS A 64 3.96 -1.21 -8.19
CA LYS A 64 5.04 -0.36 -7.69
C LYS A 64 4.63 0.49 -6.50
N THR A 65 3.39 0.98 -6.45
CA THR A 65 2.88 1.69 -5.28
C THR A 65 2.75 0.78 -4.06
N ILE A 66 2.36 -0.49 -4.24
CA ILE A 66 2.40 -1.50 -3.15
C ILE A 66 3.84 -1.63 -2.64
N ALA A 67 4.80 -1.85 -3.53
CA ALA A 67 6.22 -1.93 -3.17
C ALA A 67 6.67 -0.69 -2.39
N CYS A 68 6.33 0.50 -2.89
CA CYS A 68 6.66 1.77 -2.23
C CYS A 68 6.13 1.82 -0.79
N SER A 69 4.88 1.42 -0.58
CA SER A 69 4.27 1.47 0.75
C SER A 69 4.85 0.45 1.73
N LEU A 70 5.28 -0.73 1.27
CA LEU A 70 5.86 -1.77 2.11
C LEU A 70 7.32 -1.51 2.47
N PHE A 71 8.05 -0.78 1.62
CA PHE A 71 9.44 -0.41 1.86
C PHE A 71 9.61 1.04 2.37
N GLY A 72 8.52 1.69 2.81
CA GLY A 72 8.58 3.04 3.35
C GLY A 72 8.89 4.16 2.35
N MET A 73 8.90 3.87 1.04
CA MET A 73 9.18 4.82 -0.04
C MET A 73 7.93 5.64 -0.41
N TYR A 74 7.32 6.28 0.60
CA TYR A 74 5.99 6.91 0.49
C TYR A 74 5.94 8.08 -0.50
N GLU A 75 6.99 8.89 -0.60
CA GLU A 75 7.06 10.01 -1.56
C GLU A 75 7.01 9.53 -3.01
N LEU A 76 7.83 8.54 -3.37
CA LEU A 76 7.79 7.93 -4.70
C LEU A 76 6.42 7.31 -4.97
N GLY A 77 5.86 6.58 -4.01
CA GLY A 77 4.53 5.99 -4.12
C GLY A 77 3.42 7.04 -4.34
N ALA A 78 3.52 8.19 -3.67
CA ALA A 78 2.58 9.30 -3.81
C ALA A 78 2.69 9.98 -5.18
N HIS A 79 3.90 10.20 -5.70
CA HIS A 79 4.12 10.69 -7.07
C HIS A 79 3.54 9.72 -8.10
N LEU A 80 3.82 8.42 -7.96
CA LEU A 80 3.22 7.37 -8.81
C LEU A 80 1.69 7.36 -8.72
N ALA A 81 1.12 7.59 -7.53
CA ALA A 81 -0.32 7.60 -7.31
C ALA A 81 -1.05 8.81 -7.93
N ILE A 82 -0.33 9.89 -8.29
CA ILE A 82 -0.94 11.10 -8.86
C ILE A 82 -0.54 11.31 -10.32
N GLU A 83 0.76 11.27 -10.61
CA GLU A 83 1.30 11.67 -11.91
C GLU A 83 1.10 10.59 -12.96
N LYS A 84 1.21 9.32 -12.54
CA LYS A 84 1.11 8.19 -13.46
C LYS A 84 -0.22 7.47 -13.29
N GLY A 85 -1.08 7.63 -14.28
CA GLY A 85 -2.23 6.74 -14.46
C GLY A 85 -3.41 6.95 -13.50
N ASP A 86 -3.48 8.02 -12.70
CA ASP A 86 -4.64 8.23 -11.81
C ASP A 86 -5.96 8.33 -12.58
N LYS A 87 -6.01 9.14 -13.64
CA LYS A 87 -7.20 9.23 -14.52
C LYS A 87 -7.55 7.88 -15.15
N GLN A 88 -6.54 7.16 -15.65
CA GLN A 88 -6.74 5.88 -16.31
C GLN A 88 -7.17 4.80 -15.32
N TYR A 89 -6.59 4.76 -14.12
CA TYR A 89 -6.97 3.88 -13.03
C TYR A 89 -8.45 4.02 -12.72
N PHE A 90 -8.94 5.24 -12.49
CA PHE A 90 -10.36 5.45 -12.21
C PHE A 90 -11.29 5.08 -13.38
N LYS A 91 -10.79 5.12 -14.63
CA LYS A 91 -11.53 4.67 -15.81
C LYS A 91 -11.65 3.14 -15.88
N ILE A 92 -10.61 2.40 -15.48
CA ILE A 92 -10.55 0.94 -15.65
C ILE A 92 -10.73 0.13 -14.36
N LYS A 93 -10.76 0.79 -13.19
CA LYS A 93 -10.78 0.11 -11.87
C LYS A 93 -11.90 -0.92 -11.70
N GLY A 94 -13.02 -0.77 -12.40
CA GLY A 94 -14.14 -1.71 -12.35
C GLY A 94 -13.79 -3.11 -12.88
N GLY A 95 -12.76 -3.22 -13.73
CA GLY A 95 -12.25 -4.50 -14.24
C GLY A 95 -11.00 -5.01 -13.53
N LEU A 96 -10.48 -4.27 -12.54
CA LEU A 96 -9.26 -4.67 -11.83
C LEU A 96 -9.60 -5.50 -10.60
N MET A 97 -9.24 -6.78 -10.61
CA MET A 97 -9.46 -7.72 -9.50
C MET A 97 -8.93 -7.20 -8.15
N HIS A 98 -7.80 -6.48 -8.17
CA HIS A 98 -7.13 -5.96 -6.96
C HIS A 98 -7.40 -4.47 -6.69
N ALA A 99 -8.46 -3.90 -7.27
CA ALA A 99 -8.76 -2.48 -7.13
C ALA A 99 -8.78 -1.97 -5.67
N PRO A 100 -9.35 -2.67 -4.67
CA PRO A 100 -9.32 -2.19 -3.29
C PRO A 100 -7.90 -2.09 -2.70
N VAL A 101 -7.06 -3.10 -2.96
CA VAL A 101 -5.66 -3.14 -2.52
C VAL A 101 -4.88 -1.99 -3.14
N PHE A 102 -5.02 -1.81 -4.45
CA PHE A 102 -4.40 -0.71 -5.18
C PHE A 102 -4.81 0.65 -4.66
N LEU A 103 -6.09 0.84 -4.38
CA LEU A 103 -6.62 2.09 -3.85
C LEU A 103 -6.09 2.36 -2.44
N PHE A 104 -5.97 1.33 -1.61
CA PHE A 104 -5.44 1.42 -0.26
C PHE A 104 -3.99 1.88 -0.25
N HIS A 105 -3.09 1.17 -0.93
CA HIS A 105 -1.66 1.52 -0.93
C HIS A 105 -1.40 2.88 -1.56
N ARG A 106 -2.13 3.25 -2.64
CA ARG A 106 -2.08 4.60 -3.21
C ARG A 106 -2.50 5.66 -2.19
N CYS A 107 -3.61 5.44 -1.49
CA CYS A 107 -4.09 6.36 -0.48
C CYS A 107 -3.12 6.47 0.71
N LEU A 108 -2.52 5.35 1.12
CA LEU A 108 -1.56 5.30 2.22
C LEU A 108 -0.30 6.10 1.90
N CYS A 109 0.32 5.89 0.72
CA CYS A 109 1.48 6.67 0.30
C CYS A 109 1.20 8.18 0.31
N LEU A 110 0.00 8.59 -0.13
CA LEU A 110 -0.39 10.01 -0.10
C LEU A 110 -0.50 10.56 1.32
N TYR A 111 -1.10 9.81 2.25
CA TYR A 111 -1.19 10.23 3.65
C TYR A 111 0.18 10.28 4.31
N ALA A 112 0.99 9.23 4.16
CA ALA A 112 2.32 9.13 4.72
C ALA A 112 3.24 10.23 4.18
N MET A 113 3.26 10.50 2.87
CA MET A 113 4.05 11.59 2.29
C MET A 113 3.68 12.96 2.90
N VAL A 114 2.38 13.25 3.07
CA VAL A 114 1.92 14.51 3.68
C VAL A 114 2.37 14.59 5.14
N GLN A 115 2.38 13.47 5.86
CA GLN A 115 2.84 13.38 7.24
C GLN A 115 4.36 13.63 7.36
N THR A 116 5.16 12.91 6.57
CA THR A 116 6.63 12.93 6.63
C THR A 116 7.21 14.25 6.10
N ASN A 117 6.79 14.69 4.92
CA ASN A 117 7.38 15.88 4.29
C ASN A 117 6.77 17.19 4.84
N LYS A 118 5.80 17.10 5.76
CA LYS A 118 5.02 18.22 6.31
C LYS A 118 4.47 19.16 5.23
N THR A 119 4.31 18.65 4.00
CA THR A 119 3.82 19.46 2.89
C THR A 119 2.33 19.69 3.12
N LYS A 120 1.92 20.96 3.01
CA LYS A 120 0.49 21.31 2.98
C LYS A 120 -0.06 21.28 1.56
N ASP A 121 0.58 20.52 0.67
CA ASP A 121 0.13 20.49 -0.71
C ASP A 121 -1.28 19.89 -0.78
N ARG A 122 -2.21 20.79 -1.08
CA ARG A 122 -3.64 20.54 -1.13
C ARG A 122 -3.96 19.47 -2.17
N LYS A 123 -3.13 19.28 -3.20
CA LYS A 123 -3.30 18.28 -4.25
C LYS A 123 -3.24 16.86 -3.69
N TYR A 124 -2.17 16.51 -2.98
CA TYR A 124 -2.01 15.17 -2.38
C TYR A 124 -3.11 14.89 -1.36
N MET A 125 -3.42 15.89 -0.54
CA MET A 125 -4.46 15.74 0.48
C MET A 125 -5.87 15.57 -0.14
N ALA A 126 -6.20 16.34 -1.18
CA ALA A 126 -7.48 16.21 -1.88
C ALA A 126 -7.60 14.82 -2.52
N GLN A 127 -6.51 14.35 -3.12
CA GLN A 127 -6.45 13.04 -3.75
C GLN A 127 -6.61 11.89 -2.74
N ALA A 128 -5.89 11.93 -1.62
CA ALA A 128 -6.01 10.94 -0.55
C ALA A 128 -7.45 10.89 -0.02
N LYS A 129 -8.08 12.05 0.24
CA LYS A 129 -9.48 12.11 0.68
C LYS A 129 -10.45 11.49 -0.32
N ARG A 130 -10.21 11.66 -1.63
CA ARG A 130 -11.02 11.03 -2.69
C ARG A 130 -10.88 9.52 -2.65
N MET A 131 -9.65 9.00 -2.65
CA MET A 131 -9.37 7.56 -2.62
C MET A 131 -9.89 6.89 -1.34
N HIS A 132 -9.71 7.54 -0.20
CA HIS A 132 -10.23 7.08 1.08
C HIS A 132 -11.77 7.00 1.03
N LYS A 133 -12.46 8.04 0.55
CA LYS A 133 -13.93 8.05 0.45
C LYS A 133 -14.45 6.88 -0.41
N GLU A 134 -13.75 6.55 -1.48
CA GLU A 134 -14.08 5.41 -2.35
C GLU A 134 -14.01 4.07 -1.58
N LEU A 135 -12.94 3.82 -0.81
CA LEU A 135 -12.83 2.63 0.03
C LEU A 135 -13.91 2.60 1.13
N THR A 136 -14.18 3.75 1.77
CA THR A 136 -15.25 3.84 2.77
C THR A 136 -16.62 3.54 2.15
N ASN A 137 -16.87 3.96 0.91
CA ASN A 137 -18.10 3.63 0.21
C ASN A 137 -18.18 2.14 -0.12
N SER A 138 -17.07 1.51 -0.54
CA SER A 138 -17.01 0.06 -0.74
C SER A 138 -17.35 -0.70 0.55
N LEU A 139 -16.87 -0.25 1.70
CA LEU A 139 -17.20 -0.82 3.00
C LEU A 139 -18.71 -0.70 3.30
N LYS A 140 -19.30 0.47 3.07
CA LYS A 140 -20.75 0.71 3.26
C LYS A 140 -21.61 -0.16 2.35
N ASN A 141 -21.13 -0.46 1.16
CA ASN A 141 -21.76 -1.38 0.21
C ASN A 141 -21.52 -2.86 0.60
N LYS A 142 -21.31 -3.14 1.89
CA LYS A 142 -21.16 -4.47 2.48
C LYS A 142 -19.98 -5.28 1.95
N ASN A 143 -18.88 -4.64 1.59
CA ASN A 143 -17.60 -5.33 1.40
C ASN A 143 -16.78 -5.28 2.71
N PRO A 144 -16.85 -6.31 3.58
CA PRO A 144 -16.09 -6.32 4.83
C PRO A 144 -14.57 -6.46 4.60
N ASN A 145 -14.14 -6.92 3.41
CA ASN A 145 -12.72 -7.19 3.12
C ASN A 145 -11.89 -5.92 2.94
N VAL A 146 -12.50 -4.73 3.00
CA VAL A 146 -11.77 -3.45 2.98
C VAL A 146 -11.73 -2.78 4.35
N LEU A 147 -12.29 -3.42 5.39
CA LEU A 147 -12.43 -2.83 6.71
C LEU A 147 -11.08 -2.50 7.33
N HIS A 148 -10.11 -3.39 7.22
CA HIS A 148 -8.76 -3.17 7.76
C HIS A 148 -8.03 -2.03 7.05
N TYR A 149 -8.16 -1.92 5.71
CA TYR A 149 -7.68 -0.77 4.95
C TYR A 149 -8.29 0.54 5.44
N VAL A 150 -9.62 0.59 5.55
CA VAL A 150 -10.33 1.79 6.02
C VAL A 150 -9.94 2.16 7.45
N SER A 151 -9.73 1.17 8.33
CA SER A 151 -9.27 1.42 9.70
C SER A 151 -7.90 2.12 9.73
N LEU A 152 -6.92 1.65 8.96
CA LEU A 152 -5.61 2.31 8.92
C LEU A 152 -5.69 3.70 8.29
N LEU A 153 -6.42 3.86 7.19
CA LEU A 153 -6.58 5.17 6.54
C LEU A 153 -7.32 6.19 7.44
N ASN A 154 -8.20 5.73 8.33
CA ASN A 154 -8.81 6.58 9.36
C ASN A 154 -7.79 7.08 10.38
N ALA A 155 -6.89 6.21 10.84
CA ALA A 155 -5.81 6.57 11.75
C ALA A 155 -4.87 7.61 11.11
N GLU A 156 -4.41 7.35 9.89
CA GLU A 156 -3.58 8.26 9.10
C GLU A 156 -4.22 9.65 8.92
N LYS A 157 -5.51 9.68 8.55
CA LYS A 157 -6.26 10.92 8.40
C LYS A 157 -6.40 11.67 9.73
N ALA A 158 -6.54 10.96 10.84
CA ALA A 158 -6.65 11.56 12.17
C ALA A 158 -5.31 12.14 12.62
N ALA A 159 -4.20 11.42 12.40
CA ALA A 159 -2.84 11.87 12.66
C ALA A 159 -2.50 13.20 11.96
N LEU A 160 -3.03 13.41 10.75
CA LEU A 160 -2.87 14.67 10.00
C LEU A 160 -3.79 15.82 10.45
N ASN A 161 -4.75 15.56 11.33
CA ASN A 161 -5.75 16.55 11.76
C ASN A 161 -5.77 16.73 13.28
N GLN A 162 -4.62 17.13 13.82
CA GLN A 162 -4.40 17.41 15.24
C GLN A 162 -5.31 18.50 15.83
N LYS A 163 -5.96 19.31 14.98
CA LYS A 163 -6.98 20.27 15.45
C LYS A 163 -8.30 19.60 15.88
N LYS A 164 -8.57 18.40 15.34
CA LYS A 164 -9.82 17.67 15.56
C LYS A 164 -9.65 16.47 16.47
N TYR A 165 -8.51 15.78 16.36
CA TYR A 165 -8.25 14.55 17.09
C TYR A 165 -7.15 14.79 18.12
N GLN A 166 -7.41 14.36 19.35
CA GLN A 166 -6.39 14.32 20.38
C GLN A 166 -5.48 13.11 20.15
N GLU A 167 -4.31 13.12 20.79
CA GLU A 167 -3.35 12.02 20.69
C GLU A 167 -3.98 10.67 21.04
N ASP A 168 -4.76 10.59 22.12
CA ASP A 168 -5.48 9.37 22.53
C ASP A 168 -6.44 8.86 21.46
N ASP A 169 -7.10 9.74 20.71
CA ASP A 169 -8.00 9.35 19.62
C ASP A 169 -7.20 8.69 18.49
N VAL A 170 -6.04 9.26 18.14
CA VAL A 170 -5.16 8.76 17.09
C VAL A 170 -4.57 7.41 17.49
N ARG A 171 -4.09 7.27 18.74
CA ARG A 171 -3.59 6.01 19.31
C ARG A 171 -4.66 4.91 19.27
N LYS A 172 -5.91 5.22 19.65
CA LYS A 172 -7.04 4.27 19.56
C LYS A 172 -7.31 3.83 18.13
N LEU A 173 -7.24 4.75 17.16
CA LEU A 173 -7.47 4.43 15.75
C LEU A 173 -6.38 3.52 15.18
N TYR A 174 -5.10 3.79 15.47
CA TYR A 174 -4.02 2.90 15.05
C TYR A 174 -4.11 1.53 15.69
N ASN A 175 -4.36 1.45 17.01
CA ASN A 175 -4.56 0.17 17.69
C ASN A 175 -5.73 -0.61 17.09
N ASN A 176 -6.84 0.06 16.77
CA ASN A 176 -7.95 -0.58 16.07
C ASN A 176 -7.53 -1.09 14.68
N ALA A 177 -6.77 -0.32 13.90
CA ALA A 177 -6.27 -0.77 12.60
C ALA A 177 -5.39 -2.02 12.70
N ILE A 178 -4.51 -2.08 13.69
CA ILE A 178 -3.66 -3.25 13.97
C ILE A 178 -4.52 -4.46 14.32
N ILE A 179 -5.48 -4.30 15.24
CA ILE A 179 -6.37 -5.37 15.69
C ILE A 179 -7.24 -5.89 14.53
N MET A 180 -7.83 -5.00 13.74
CA MET A 180 -8.70 -5.37 12.63
C MET A 180 -7.93 -6.14 11.55
N SER A 181 -6.70 -5.72 11.25
CA SER A 181 -5.82 -6.41 10.29
C SER A 181 -5.41 -7.79 10.83
N ALA A 182 -4.96 -7.86 12.08
CA ALA A 182 -4.50 -9.11 12.69
C ALA A 182 -5.63 -10.14 12.84
N ARG A 183 -6.82 -9.73 13.31
CA ARG A 183 -7.98 -10.62 13.43
C ARG A 183 -8.51 -11.10 12.08
N GLY A 184 -8.32 -10.30 11.02
CA GLY A 184 -8.67 -10.67 9.65
C GLY A 184 -7.66 -11.61 8.97
N GLY A 185 -6.55 -11.95 9.63
CA GLY A 185 -5.48 -12.76 9.03
C GLY A 185 -4.55 -11.97 8.09
N TYR A 186 -4.68 -10.65 8.03
CA TYR A 186 -3.85 -9.78 7.19
C TYR A 186 -2.56 -9.41 7.93
N VAL A 187 -1.63 -10.37 8.01
CA VAL A 187 -0.39 -10.23 8.81
C VAL A 187 0.46 -9.03 8.35
N HIS A 188 0.62 -8.85 7.03
CA HIS A 188 1.37 -7.74 6.44
C HIS A 188 0.68 -6.39 6.65
N ASP A 189 -0.65 -6.33 6.56
CA ASP A 189 -1.38 -5.08 6.84
C ASP A 189 -1.31 -4.70 8.33
N ALA A 190 -1.27 -5.70 9.23
CA ALA A 190 -1.05 -5.46 10.65
C ALA A 190 0.38 -4.97 10.93
N ALA A 191 1.38 -5.50 10.23
CA ALA A 191 2.77 -5.03 10.29
C ALA A 191 2.88 -3.59 9.80
N LEU A 192 2.30 -3.30 8.64
CA LEU A 192 2.26 -1.97 8.04
C LEU A 192 1.54 -0.96 8.97
N ALA A 193 0.42 -1.35 9.59
CA ALA A 193 -0.26 -0.51 10.58
C ALA A 193 0.62 -0.21 11.81
N GLN A 194 1.42 -1.18 12.27
CA GLN A 194 2.37 -0.95 13.36
C GLN A 194 3.52 -0.03 12.95
N GLU A 195 4.09 -0.21 11.76
CA GLU A 195 5.13 0.68 11.22
C GLU A 195 4.63 2.13 11.12
N ARG A 196 3.43 2.33 10.57
CA ARG A 196 2.81 3.65 10.47
C ARG A 196 2.48 4.26 11.82
N PHE A 197 2.06 3.45 12.80
CA PHE A 197 1.81 3.95 14.14
C PHE A 197 3.12 4.37 14.83
N ALA A 198 4.19 3.59 14.69
CA ALA A 198 5.49 3.96 15.19
C ALA A 198 6.02 5.27 14.56
N ASP A 199 5.83 5.46 13.25
CA ASP A 199 6.18 6.70 12.55
C ASP A 199 5.44 7.91 13.13
N TYR A 200 4.13 7.78 13.39
CA TYR A 200 3.34 8.80 14.09
C TYR A 200 3.87 9.07 15.51
N LEU A 201 4.12 8.01 16.28
CA LEU A 201 4.59 8.13 17.67
C LEU A 201 5.93 8.85 17.73
N LEU A 202 6.84 8.53 16.82
CA LEU A 202 8.17 9.15 16.75
C LEU A 202 8.11 10.60 16.29
N ASN A 203 7.41 10.89 15.20
CA ASN A 203 7.50 12.17 14.50
C ASN A 203 6.46 13.20 14.93
N ILE A 204 5.36 12.77 15.56
CA ILE A 204 4.26 13.63 15.96
C ILE A 204 4.04 13.60 17.48
N ALA A 205 3.89 12.42 18.09
CA ALA A 205 3.62 12.32 19.53
C ALA A 205 4.90 12.50 20.39
N GLY A 206 6.07 12.18 19.84
CA GLY A 206 7.35 12.23 20.57
C GLY A 206 7.56 11.06 21.54
N ASP A 207 6.85 9.95 21.37
CA ASP A 207 6.89 8.78 22.25
C ASP A 207 7.81 7.68 21.69
N LEU A 208 9.10 7.82 21.96
CA LEU A 208 10.12 6.89 21.45
C LEU A 208 9.96 5.46 21.98
N GLN A 209 9.50 5.30 23.22
CA GLN A 209 9.39 3.99 23.86
C GLN A 209 8.27 3.18 23.21
N GLU A 210 7.10 3.79 23.03
CA GLU A 210 5.99 3.11 22.35
C GLU A 210 6.27 2.94 20.85
N ALA A 211 6.93 3.90 20.21
CA ALA A 211 7.36 3.75 18.81
C ALA A 211 8.25 2.51 18.61
N ARG A 212 9.23 2.28 19.51
CA ARG A 212 10.09 1.10 19.47
C ARG A 212 9.28 -0.19 19.58
N TYR A 213 8.35 -0.26 20.53
CA TYR A 213 7.48 -1.43 20.71
C TYR A 213 6.69 -1.76 19.44
N HIS A 214 6.16 -0.75 18.76
CA HIS A 214 5.44 -0.96 17.50
C HIS A 214 6.35 -1.39 16.34
N ILE A 215 7.56 -0.84 16.21
CA ILE A 215 8.53 -1.31 15.21
C ILE A 215 8.92 -2.77 15.45
N GLU A 216 9.22 -3.17 16.68
CA GLU A 216 9.55 -4.57 17.01
C GLU A 216 8.39 -5.51 16.65
N GLY A 217 7.15 -5.09 16.92
CA GLY A 217 5.96 -5.81 16.49
C GLY A 217 5.84 -5.91 14.97
N ALA A 218 6.11 -4.83 14.23
CA ALA A 218 6.07 -4.81 12.77
C ALA A 218 7.10 -5.78 12.17
N ILE A 219 8.34 -5.76 12.67
CA ILE A 219 9.42 -6.68 12.28
C ILE A 219 8.97 -8.13 12.48
N GLN A 220 8.49 -8.48 13.68
CA GLN A 220 8.04 -9.83 13.96
C GLN A 220 6.93 -10.30 13.01
N ARG A 221 5.97 -9.41 12.68
CA ARG A 221 4.88 -9.73 11.75
C ARG A 221 5.36 -9.89 10.31
N TYR A 222 6.24 -9.02 9.83
CA TYR A 222 6.84 -9.17 8.50
C TYR A 222 7.67 -10.45 8.38
N THR A 223 8.47 -10.78 9.39
CA THR A 223 9.19 -12.06 9.45
C THR A 223 8.23 -13.25 9.43
N ASN A 224 7.14 -13.21 10.23
CA ASN A 224 6.13 -14.27 10.22
C ASN A 224 5.39 -14.38 8.88
N TRP A 225 5.30 -13.28 8.12
CA TRP A 225 4.73 -13.28 6.77
C TRP A 225 5.70 -13.83 5.71
N GLY A 226 7.00 -13.93 6.03
CA GLY A 226 8.04 -14.43 5.14
C GLY A 226 8.82 -13.33 4.40
N ALA A 227 8.68 -12.07 4.81
CA ALA A 227 9.57 -11.00 4.35
C ALA A 227 10.90 -11.03 5.12
N MET A 228 11.98 -10.59 4.47
CA MET A 228 13.35 -10.58 5.01
C MET A 228 13.93 -9.17 5.03
#